data_AF-A0A3D5SJS3-F1
#
_entry.id   AF-A0A3D5SJS3-F1
#
_cell.length_a   1.000
_cell.length_b   1.000
_cell.length_c   1.000
_cell.angle_alpha   90.00
_cell.angle_beta   90.00
_cell.angle_gamma   90.00
#
_symmetry.space_group_name_H-M   'P 1'
#
loop_
_entity.id
_entity.type
_entity.pdbx_description
1 polymer ?
#
loop_
_entity_poly.entity_id
_entity_poly.type
_entity_poly.pdbx_seq_one_letter_code
_entity_poly.pdbx_strand_id
1 'polypeptide(L)' 'MKTLGTLPAIETEGQALKDLSAMPIYFASSYALVKPYVEGFDSNVLDAPSLKTVRINSVWKQPPAAGTYGSK' A
#
# COMPACT_ATOMS: atom_id res chain seq x y z
N MET A 1 29.13 -14.36 34.47
CA MET A 1 28.79 -13.60 33.25
C MET A 1 28.62 -14.58 32.10
N LYS A 2 27.40 -14.79 31.61
CA LYS A 2 27.17 -15.56 30.38
C LYS A 2 27.40 -14.61 29.22
N THR A 3 28.39 -14.90 28.38
CA THR A 3 28.59 -14.21 27.11
C THR A 3 27.32 -14.41 26.28
N LEU A 4 26.65 -13.32 25.93
CA LEU A 4 25.61 -13.30 24.90
C LEU A 4 26.31 -13.65 23.58
N GLY A 5 26.50 -14.95 23.33
CA GLY A 5 26.99 -15.45 22.06
C GLY A 5 26.06 -14.92 20.98
N THR A 6 26.66 -14.30 19.96
CA THR A 6 25.95 -13.81 18.79
C THR A 6 25.07 -14.93 18.26
N LEU A 7 23.74 -14.79 18.39
CA LEU A 7 22.83 -15.72 17.75
C LEU A 7 23.09 -15.65 16.24
N PRO A 8 23.13 -16.80 15.54
CA PRO A 8 23.32 -16.80 14.10
C PRO A 8 22.26 -15.90 13.44
N ALA A 9 22.66 -15.14 12.43
CA ALA A 9 21.75 -14.25 11.73
C ALA A 9 20.61 -15.06 11.11
N ILE A 10 19.38 -14.56 11.28
CA ILE A 10 18.20 -15.15 10.64
C ILE A 10 18.16 -14.63 9.20
N GLU A 11 18.30 -15.52 8.23
CA GLU A 11 18.42 -15.15 6.81
C GLU A 11 17.12 -15.35 6.01
N THR A 12 16.11 -16.00 6.58
CA THR A 12 14.84 -16.28 5.88
C THR A 12 13.62 -15.99 6.75
N GLU A 13 12.50 -15.63 6.12
CA GLU A 13 11.22 -15.43 6.82
C GLU A 13 10.75 -16.73 7.52
N GLY A 14 10.95 -17.89 6.91
CA GLY A 14 10.56 -19.17 7.49
C GLY A 14 11.34 -19.54 8.76
N GLN A 15 12.59 -19.09 8.86
CA GLN A 15 13.41 -19.20 10.07
C GLN A 15 12.96 -18.18 11.12
N ALA A 16 12.67 -16.95 10.71
CA ALA A 16 12.17 -15.88 11.57
C ALA A 16 10.86 -16.28 12.28
N LEU A 17 9.93 -16.90 11.55
CA LEU A 17 8.65 -17.38 12.09
C LEU A 17 8.79 -18.48 13.16
N LYS A 18 9.91 -19.22 13.16
CA LYS A 18 10.15 -20.33 14.09
C LYS A 18 10.99 -19.90 15.30
N ASP A 19 12.02 -19.09 15.06
CA ASP A 19 13.09 -18.84 16.02
C ASP A 19 12.92 -17.50 16.76
N LEU A 20 12.21 -16.52 16.16
CA LEU A 20 11.93 -15.27 16.84
C LEU A 20 10.81 -15.47 17.86
N SER A 21 11.05 -15.01 19.09
CA SER A 21 10.00 -14.80 20.08
C SER A 21 9.22 -13.53 19.76
N ALA A 22 8.59 -13.50 18.58
CA ALA A 22 7.76 -12.41 18.10
C ALA A 22 6.51 -13.00 17.45
N MET A 23 5.35 -12.42 17.74
CA MET A 23 4.09 -12.77 17.11
C MET A 23 3.77 -11.70 16.05
N PRO A 24 3.74 -12.04 14.74
CA PRO A 24 3.31 -11.11 13.71
C PRO A 24 1.86 -10.68 13.98
N ILE A 25 1.63 -9.37 14.09
CA ILE A 25 0.28 -8.83 14.40
C ILE A 25 -0.42 -8.38 13.12
N TYR A 26 0.32 -7.82 12.16
CA TYR A 26 -0.24 -7.20 10.97
C TYR A 26 0.81 -7.09 9.87
N PHE A 27 0.39 -7.36 8.63
CA PHE A 27 1.15 -7.02 7.42
C PHE A 27 0.55 -5.75 6.83
N ALA A 28 1.34 -4.69 6.74
CA ALA A 28 0.86 -3.39 6.30
C ALA A 28 0.37 -3.45 4.86
N SER A 29 -0.89 -3.04 4.66
CA SER A 29 -1.45 -2.74 3.35
C SER A 29 -1.56 -1.23 3.21
N SER A 30 -1.03 -0.71 2.11
CA SER A 30 -1.09 0.71 1.82
C SER A 30 -2.24 1.03 0.87
N TYR A 31 -2.95 2.11 1.20
CA TYR A 31 -4.09 2.59 0.45
C TYR A 31 -3.85 4.05 0.08
N ALA A 32 -4.13 4.40 -1.18
CA ALA A 32 -4.04 5.76 -1.68
C ALA A 32 -5.39 6.21 -2.23
N LEU A 33 -5.80 7.43 -1.89
CA LEU A 33 -6.97 8.06 -2.49
C LEU A 33 -6.58 8.66 -3.83
N VAL A 34 -7.14 8.12 -4.90
CA VAL A 34 -6.88 8.55 -6.27
C VAL A 34 -8.11 9.26 -6.81
N LYS A 35 -7.92 10.44 -7.40
CA LYS A 35 -9.02 11.18 -8.02
C LYS A 35 -9.51 10.43 -9.27
N PRO A 36 -10.82 10.46 -9.58
CA PRO A 36 -11.36 9.70 -10.73
C PRO A 36 -10.80 10.11 -12.11
N TYR A 37 -10.21 11.29 -12.20
CA TYR A 37 -9.56 11.81 -13.41
C TYR A 37 -8.07 11.48 -13.49
N VAL A 38 -7.51 10.73 -12.54
CA VAL A 38 -6.12 10.26 -12.61
C VAL A 38 -6.11 8.86 -13.21
N GLU A 39 -5.41 8.70 -14.33
CA GLU A 39 -5.25 7.43 -15.03
C GLU A 39 -3.83 6.90 -14.89
N GLY A 40 -3.67 5.58 -14.90
CA GLY A 40 -2.35 4.92 -14.90
C GLY A 40 -1.61 4.99 -13.57
N PHE A 41 -2.29 5.36 -12.48
CA PHE A 41 -1.78 5.22 -11.12
C PHE A 41 -1.80 3.74 -10.72
N ASP A 42 -0.63 3.23 -10.32
CA ASP A 42 -0.45 1.88 -9.80
C ASP A 42 0.36 1.96 -8.50
N SER A 43 -0.12 1.25 -7.47
CA SER A 43 0.55 1.17 -6.19
C SER A 43 1.48 -0.04 -6.23
N ASN A 44 2.79 0.18 -6.09
CA ASN A 44 3.73 -0.93 -6.04
C ASN A 44 3.89 -1.48 -4.62
N VAL A 45 4.56 -2.62 -4.51
CA VAL A 45 4.84 -3.33 -3.24
C VAL A 45 5.67 -2.51 -2.26
N LEU A 46 6.35 -1.46 -2.73
CA LEU A 46 7.21 -0.59 -1.93
C LEU A 46 6.51 0.73 -1.56
N ASP A 47 5.21 0.86 -1.85
CA ASP A 47 4.42 2.07 -1.65
C ASP A 47 5.00 3.32 -2.35
N ALA A 48 5.74 3.11 -3.42
CA ALA A 48 6.46 4.11 -4.19
C ALA A 48 5.88 4.24 -5.61
N PRO A 49 4.79 5.01 -5.81
CA PRO A 49 4.11 5.06 -7.10
C PRO A 49 5.03 5.55 -8.23
N SER A 50 4.98 4.87 -9.38
CA SER A 50 5.70 5.27 -10.59
C SER A 50 4.93 6.33 -11.35
N LEU A 51 5.58 7.45 -11.69
CA LEU A 51 4.95 8.52 -12.49
C LEU A 51 4.99 8.27 -14.00
N LYS A 52 5.62 7.18 -14.47
CA LYS A 52 5.84 6.94 -15.92
C LYS A 52 4.54 6.84 -16.72
N THR A 53 3.50 6.28 -16.13
CA THR A 53 2.19 6.03 -16.77
C THR A 53 1.09 6.95 -16.26
N VAL A 54 1.38 7.75 -15.25
CA VAL A 54 0.39 8.58 -14.56
C VAL A 54 0.06 9.80 -15.42
N ARG A 55 -1.23 10.02 -15.66
CA ARG A 55 -1.72 11.18 -16.41
C ARG A 55 -3.06 11.69 -15.89
N ILE A 56 -3.36 12.93 -16.20
CA ILE A 56 -4.64 13.57 -15.89
C ILE A 56 -5.54 13.48 -17.11
N ASN A 57 -6.72 12.88 -16.95
CA ASN A 57 -7.78 12.89 -17.95
C ASN A 57 -8.49 14.26 -17.93
N SER A 58 -8.13 15.12 -18.89
CA SER A 58 -8.69 16.46 -19.01
C SER A 58 -10.12 16.52 -19.56
N VAL A 59 -10.64 15.40 -20.11
CA VAL A 59 -12.02 15.32 -20.60
C VAL A 59 -13.00 14.81 -19.53
N TRP A 60 -12.48 14.40 -18.37
CA TRP A 60 -13.29 13.94 -17.26
C TRP A 60 -14.23 15.04 -16.75
N LYS A 61 -15.49 14.68 -16.50
CA LYS A 61 -16.49 15.56 -15.90
C LYS A 61 -17.09 14.88 -14.68
N GLN A 62 -17.26 15.66 -13.61
CA GLN A 62 -17.89 15.16 -12.39
C GLN A 62 -19.33 14.71 -12.71
N PRO A 63 -19.70 13.46 -12.38
CA PRO A 63 -21.09 13.02 -12.46
C PRO A 63 -21.97 13.90 -11.55
N PRO A 64 -23.25 14.12 -11.91
CA PRO A 64 -24.19 14.78 -11.01
C PRO A 64 -24.17 14.11 -9.64
N ALA A 65 -24.15 14.91 -8.57
CA ALA A 65 -24.18 14.36 -7.22
C ALA A 65 -25.43 13.50 -7.05
N ALA A 66 -25.28 12.30 -6.49
CA ALA A 66 -26.39 11.42 -6.17
C ALA A 66 -27.28 12.15 -5.14
N GLY A 67 -28.36 12.79 -5.62
CA GLY A 67 -29.23 13.65 -4.83
C GLY A 67 -29.90 14.78 -5.62
N THR A 68 -29.36 15.18 -6.78
CA THR A 68 -30.03 16.14 -7.67
C THR A 68 -30.90 15.41 -8.70
N TYR A 69 -31.91 14.67 -8.25
CA TYR A 69 -33.05 14.37 -9.12
C TYR A 69 -33.90 15.64 -9.19
N GLY A 70 -33.93 16.25 -10.37
CA GLY A 70 -34.36 17.63 -10.58
C GLY A 70 -35.68 17.99 -9.92
N SER A 71 -35.66 19.06 -9.12
CA SER A 71 -36.86 19.87 -8.91
C SER A 71 -37.18 20.56 -10.24
N LYS A 72 -38.14 20.01 -10.98
CA LYS A 72 -38.92 20.76 -11.96
C LYS A 72 -40.34 20.89 -11.43
#